data_AF-A0A258DZY0-F1
#
_entry.id   AF-A0A258DZY0-F1
#
_cell.length_a   1.000
_cell.length_b   1.000
_cell.length_c   1.000
_cell.angle_alpha   90.00
_cell.angle_beta   90.00
_cell.angle_gamma   90.00
#
_symmetry.space_group_name_H-M   'P 1'
#
loop_
_entity.id
_entity.type
_entity.pdbx_description
1 polymer ?
#
loop_
_entity_poly.entity_id
_entity_poly.type
_entity_poly.pdbx_seq_one_letter_code
_entity_poly.pdbx_strand_id
1 'polypeptide(L)'
;MGLAFVVSGCIESIDNASDLCLNVPVVEAEGIKRVYFGPFQNQQSASDQDTVVVENFGFNLELDLLIEATDLPDPFFSSTNRIACQGVYTIRNISNIAVVLLEPFADLPAGTDISYLLLTPSGQSIAQLREFNRVSVYIGARLNFNPEKISQLRTRTFLFLRDGTRVFLDSTSPFLKPR
;
A
#
# COMPACT_ATOMS: atom_id res chain seq x y z
N MET A 1 -37.81 -16.24 6.61
CA MET A 1 -36.81 -16.30 7.69
C MET A 1 -35.46 -16.41 7.02
N GLY A 2 -34.84 -15.26 6.69
CA GLY A 2 -33.62 -15.19 5.90
C GLY A 2 -32.43 -14.87 6.81
N LEU A 3 -31.43 -15.76 6.83
CA LEU A 3 -30.15 -15.46 7.46
C LEU A 3 -29.36 -14.54 6.53
N ALA A 4 -29.19 -13.28 6.94
CA ALA A 4 -28.20 -12.39 6.36
C ALA A 4 -26.84 -12.72 6.99
N PHE A 5 -25.91 -13.25 6.18
CA PHE A 5 -24.51 -13.33 6.55
C PHE A 5 -23.89 -11.94 6.41
N VAL A 6 -23.69 -11.25 7.52
CA VAL A 6 -22.90 -10.03 7.58
C VAL A 6 -21.43 -10.46 7.69
N VAL A 7 -20.74 -10.54 6.56
CA VAL A 7 -19.29 -10.75 6.56
C VAL A 7 -18.65 -9.40 6.87
N SER A 8 -18.40 -9.16 8.15
CA SER A 8 -17.55 -8.07 8.63
C SER A 8 -16.11 -8.36 8.20
N GLY A 9 -15.70 -7.83 7.04
CA GLY A 9 -14.31 -7.85 6.61
C GLY A 9 -13.49 -6.90 7.47
N CYS A 10 -12.92 -7.40 8.56
CA CYS A 10 -11.87 -6.70 9.28
C CYS A 10 -10.60 -6.76 8.41
N ILE A 11 -10.13 -5.60 7.94
CA ILE A 11 -8.76 -5.47 7.45
C ILE A 11 -7.88 -5.54 8.70
N GLU A 12 -7.32 -6.72 8.99
CA GLU A 12 -6.39 -6.90 10.10
C GLU A 12 -5.13 -6.06 9.88
N SER A 13 -4.65 -5.46 10.98
CA SER A 13 -3.40 -4.71 11.00
C SER A 13 -2.20 -5.63 10.73
N ILE A 14 -1.24 -5.08 9.98
CA ILE A 14 -0.01 -5.66 9.42
C ILE A 14 0.81 -6.56 10.39
N ASP A 15 0.66 -6.39 11.70
CA ASP A 15 1.56 -7.02 12.67
C ASP A 15 1.06 -8.35 13.27
N ASN A 16 -0.22 -8.70 13.16
CA ASN A 16 -0.74 -9.93 13.80
C ASN A 16 -0.98 -11.10 12.84
N ALA A 17 -1.30 -10.83 11.57
CA ALA A 17 -1.55 -11.89 10.58
C ALA A 17 -0.24 -12.54 10.09
N SER A 18 0.85 -11.75 10.02
CA SER A 18 2.14 -12.16 9.47
C SER A 18 2.83 -13.23 10.31
N ASP A 19 2.74 -13.17 11.63
CA ASP A 19 3.37 -14.14 12.55
C ASP A 19 2.80 -15.55 12.45
N LEU A 20 1.50 -15.67 12.12
CA LEU A 20 0.79 -16.94 11.97
C LEU A 20 1.09 -17.65 10.64
N CYS A 21 1.65 -16.94 9.66
CA CYS A 21 1.93 -17.46 8.32
C CYS A 21 3.28 -18.16 8.24
N LEU A 22 3.30 -19.43 8.64
CA LEU A 22 4.45 -20.30 8.45
C LEU A 22 4.67 -20.54 6.94
N ASN A 23 5.92 -20.41 6.48
CA ASN A 23 6.33 -20.59 5.07
C ASN A 23 5.62 -19.67 4.07
N VAL A 24 5.89 -18.36 4.16
CA VAL A 24 5.45 -17.42 3.12
C VAL A 24 6.20 -17.66 1.81
N PRO A 25 5.52 -17.63 0.65
CA PRO A 25 6.19 -17.78 -0.63
C PRO A 25 7.18 -16.66 -0.88
N VAL A 26 8.26 -16.99 -1.57
CA VAL A 26 9.26 -16.04 -2.02
C VAL A 26 8.94 -15.68 -3.45
N VAL A 27 8.73 -14.40 -3.73
CA VAL A 27 8.33 -13.91 -5.04
C VAL A 27 9.15 -12.70 -5.45
N GLU A 28 9.03 -12.33 -6.72
CA GLU A 28 9.61 -11.12 -7.27
C GLU A 28 8.52 -10.11 -7.60
N ALA A 29 8.81 -8.82 -7.40
CA ALA A 29 7.96 -7.75 -7.88
C ALA A 29 8.32 -7.42 -9.33
N GLU A 30 7.32 -7.38 -10.21
CA GLU A 30 7.47 -6.92 -11.59
C GLU A 30 7.19 -5.42 -11.72
N GLY A 31 6.40 -4.85 -10.81
CA GLY A 31 6.02 -3.46 -10.91
C GLY A 31 5.02 -2.99 -9.86
N ILE A 32 4.33 -1.90 -10.22
CA ILE A 32 3.26 -1.31 -9.44
C ILE A 32 1.97 -1.58 -10.18
N LYS A 33 1.07 -2.35 -9.58
CA LYS A 33 -0.23 -2.67 -10.17
C LYS A 33 -1.18 -1.48 -10.11
N ARG A 34 -1.25 -0.81 -8.96
CA ARG A 34 -2.00 0.46 -8.79
C ARG A 34 -1.61 1.21 -7.53
N VAL A 35 -1.96 2.49 -7.52
CA VAL A 35 -2.01 3.34 -6.33
C VAL A 35 -3.46 3.76 -6.12
N TYR A 36 -3.97 3.64 -4.90
CA TYR A 36 -5.35 3.99 -4.56
C TYR A 36 -5.46 4.64 -3.19
N PHE A 37 -6.55 5.37 -2.97
CA PHE A 37 -6.66 6.28 -1.85
C PHE A 37 -7.79 5.91 -0.89
N GLY A 38 -7.55 6.13 0.39
CA GLY A 38 -8.56 6.06 1.44
C GLY A 38 -9.35 7.37 1.60
N PRO A 39 -10.51 7.32 2.27
CA PRO A 39 -11.05 6.16 2.98
C PRO A 39 -11.72 5.15 2.03
N PHE A 40 -11.76 3.89 2.47
CA PHE A 40 -12.56 2.87 1.81
C PHE A 40 -13.99 2.92 2.34
N GLN A 41 -14.92 3.33 1.49
CA GLN A 41 -16.34 3.41 1.82
C GLN A 41 -17.14 2.67 0.76
N ASN A 42 -18.11 1.85 1.19
CA ASN A 42 -18.96 1.07 0.28
C ASN A 42 -18.17 0.22 -0.73
N GLN A 43 -17.06 -0.38 -0.30
CA GLN A 43 -16.15 -1.19 -1.12
C GLN A 43 -15.46 -0.42 -2.25
N GLN A 44 -15.42 0.92 -2.17
CA GLN A 44 -14.78 1.79 -3.15
C GLN A 44 -13.68 2.61 -2.49
N SER A 45 -12.60 2.81 -3.25
CA SER A 45 -11.52 3.73 -2.89
C SER A 45 -11.94 5.16 -3.18
N ALA A 46 -11.37 6.13 -2.47
CA ALA A 46 -11.54 7.53 -2.78
C ALA A 46 -10.94 7.86 -4.16
N SER A 47 -11.69 8.60 -4.95
CA SER A 47 -11.33 9.06 -6.29
C SER A 47 -10.73 10.47 -6.25
N ASP A 48 -10.21 10.93 -7.39
CA ASP A 48 -9.70 12.29 -7.56
C ASP A 48 -10.79 13.38 -7.54
N GLN A 49 -12.07 13.01 -7.50
CA GLN A 49 -13.18 13.96 -7.36
C GLN A 49 -13.63 14.12 -5.92
N ASP A 50 -13.23 13.22 -5.02
CA ASP A 50 -13.66 13.22 -3.63
C ASP A 50 -12.91 14.26 -2.79
N THR A 51 -13.49 14.63 -1.65
CA THR A 51 -12.83 15.43 -0.63
C THR A 51 -12.70 14.65 0.68
N VAL A 52 -11.47 14.52 1.16
CA VAL A 52 -11.09 13.68 2.30
C VAL A 52 -10.40 14.54 3.36
N VAL A 53 -10.79 14.37 4.62
CA VAL A 53 -10.03 14.95 5.76
C VAL A 53 -8.71 14.21 5.86
N VAL A 54 -7.60 14.94 6.02
CA VAL A 54 -6.24 14.38 6.05
C VAL A 54 -6.08 13.21 7.03
N GLU A 55 -6.79 13.21 8.16
CA GLU A 55 -6.77 12.10 9.13
C GLU A 55 -7.25 10.77 8.58
N ASN A 56 -8.21 10.82 7.65
CA ASN A 56 -8.84 9.65 7.05
C ASN A 56 -8.18 9.29 5.71
N PHE A 57 -7.19 10.07 5.29
CA PHE A 57 -6.47 9.84 4.05
C PHE A 57 -5.51 8.66 4.19
N GLY A 58 -5.70 7.67 3.31
CA GLY A 58 -4.77 6.56 3.13
C GLY A 58 -4.13 6.65 1.76
N PHE A 59 -2.81 6.53 1.68
CA PHE A 59 -2.06 6.26 0.47
C PHE A 59 -1.77 4.77 0.42
N ASN A 60 -2.18 4.07 -0.64
CA ASN A 60 -2.00 2.63 -0.72
C ASN A 60 -1.38 2.25 -2.06
N LEU A 61 -0.40 1.37 -2.00
CA LEU A 61 0.32 0.83 -3.13
C LEU A 61 0.04 -0.67 -3.23
N GLU A 62 -0.42 -1.15 -4.38
CA GLU A 62 -0.49 -2.58 -4.71
C GLU A 62 0.66 -2.93 -5.65
N LEU A 63 1.49 -3.87 -5.21
CA LEU A 63 2.60 -4.39 -6.01
C LEU A 63 2.08 -5.39 -7.04
N ASP A 64 2.73 -5.42 -8.20
CA ASP A 64 2.56 -6.48 -9.18
C ASP A 64 3.64 -7.53 -8.96
N LEU A 65 3.24 -8.78 -8.76
CA LEU A 65 4.14 -9.86 -8.32
C LEU A 65 4.12 -10.99 -9.34
N LEU A 66 5.32 -11.49 -9.68
CA LEU A 66 5.47 -12.73 -10.42
C LEU A 66 5.30 -13.90 -9.45
N ILE A 67 4.13 -14.54 -9.51
CA ILE A 67 3.80 -15.70 -8.67
C ILE A 67 3.81 -16.94 -9.56
N GLU A 68 4.79 -17.83 -9.37
CA GLU A 68 4.80 -19.11 -10.05
C GLU A 68 3.80 -20.09 -9.40
N ALA A 69 3.24 -21.02 -10.18
CA ALA A 69 2.24 -21.96 -9.69
C ALA A 69 2.76 -22.88 -8.56
N THR A 70 4.08 -23.07 -8.47
CA THR A 70 4.78 -23.83 -7.43
C THR A 70 4.94 -23.07 -6.10
N ASP A 71 4.76 -21.75 -6.11
CA ASP A 71 4.88 -20.88 -4.93
C ASP A 71 3.55 -20.73 -4.17
N LEU A 72 2.51 -21.46 -4.59
CA LEU A 72 1.26 -21.49 -3.83
C LEU A 72 1.44 -22.32 -2.55
N PRO A 73 0.95 -21.84 -1.39
CA PRO A 73 1.15 -22.53 -0.12
C PRO A 73 0.59 -23.96 -0.15
N ASP A 74 1.42 -24.90 0.33
CA ASP A 74 1.18 -26.34 0.35
C ASP A 74 -0.18 -26.71 1.00
N PRO A 75 -1.02 -27.57 0.39
CA PRO A 75 -2.38 -27.91 0.85
C PRO A 75 -2.50 -28.54 2.26
N PHE A 76 -1.40 -28.82 2.97
CA PHE A 76 -1.43 -29.55 4.25
C PHE A 76 -1.82 -28.72 5.50
N PHE A 77 -2.01 -27.41 5.39
CA PHE A 77 -2.45 -26.55 6.51
C PHE A 77 -3.96 -26.31 6.52
N SER A 78 -4.55 -26.21 7.73
CA SER A 78 -6.01 -26.02 7.92
C SER A 78 -6.54 -24.78 7.19
N SER A 79 -7.75 -24.90 6.64
CA SER A 79 -8.36 -23.95 5.69
C SER A 79 -8.50 -22.51 6.21
N THR A 80 -8.61 -22.30 7.52
CA THR A 80 -8.78 -20.97 8.13
C THR A 80 -7.49 -20.17 8.15
N ASN A 81 -6.35 -20.81 8.42
CA ASN A 81 -5.05 -20.14 8.44
C ASN A 81 -4.57 -19.82 7.01
N ARG A 82 -5.00 -20.63 6.02
CA ARG A 82 -4.64 -20.42 4.61
C ARG A 82 -5.23 -19.12 4.03
N ILE A 83 -6.45 -18.75 4.43
CA ILE A 83 -7.10 -17.52 3.97
C ILE A 83 -6.40 -16.28 4.56
N ALA A 84 -6.01 -16.34 5.84
CA ALA A 84 -5.33 -15.23 6.51
C ALA A 84 -3.95 -14.92 5.91
N CYS A 85 -3.27 -15.91 5.34
CA CYS A 85 -1.94 -15.76 4.74
C CYS A 85 -1.96 -15.44 3.24
N GLN A 86 -3.15 -15.40 2.63
CA GLN A 86 -3.27 -15.05 1.23
C GLN A 86 -2.87 -13.59 1.02
N GLY A 87 -1.91 -13.35 0.12
CA GLY A 87 -1.40 -12.00 -0.16
C GLY A 87 -0.20 -11.58 0.70
N VAL A 88 0.34 -12.46 1.55
CA VAL A 88 1.58 -12.24 2.32
C VAL A 88 2.74 -12.97 1.66
N TYR A 89 3.83 -12.25 1.38
CA TYR A 89 4.98 -12.77 0.65
C TYR A 89 6.31 -12.30 1.24
N THR A 90 7.39 -13.00 0.88
CA THR A 90 8.75 -12.45 0.96
C THR A 90 9.16 -11.97 -0.42
N ILE A 91 9.38 -10.66 -0.56
CA ILE A 91 9.73 -10.04 -1.84
C ILE A 91 11.21 -9.65 -1.80
N ARG A 92 12.02 -10.26 -2.69
CA ARG A 92 13.49 -10.14 -2.58
C ARG A 92 14.12 -9.09 -3.48
N ASN A 93 13.45 -8.75 -4.57
CA ASN A 93 14.04 -7.93 -5.63
C ASN A 93 13.73 -6.43 -5.49
N ILE A 94 12.96 -5.99 -4.49
CA ILE A 94 12.74 -4.56 -4.23
C ILE A 94 13.95 -3.98 -3.48
N SER A 95 14.43 -2.83 -3.93
CA SER A 95 15.50 -2.06 -3.29
C SER A 95 14.95 -0.84 -2.54
N ASN A 96 14.03 -0.08 -3.15
CA ASN A 96 13.47 1.13 -2.57
C ASN A 96 12.14 1.52 -3.24
N ILE A 97 11.35 2.33 -2.54
CA ILE A 97 10.13 2.98 -3.06
C ILE A 97 10.25 4.49 -2.83
N ALA A 98 10.09 5.27 -3.90
CA ALA A 98 10.07 6.74 -3.83
C ALA A 98 8.72 7.28 -4.30
N VAL A 99 8.24 8.37 -3.71
CA VAL A 99 6.99 9.02 -4.10
C VAL A 99 7.29 10.49 -4.32
N VAL A 100 7.27 10.92 -5.57
CA VAL A 100 7.69 12.28 -5.97
C VAL A 100 6.48 13.10 -6.36
N LEU A 101 6.41 14.34 -5.88
CA LEU A 101 5.38 15.30 -6.29
C LEU A 101 5.53 15.69 -7.76
N LEU A 102 4.45 15.61 -8.52
CA LEU A 102 4.36 16.11 -9.89
C LEU A 102 3.96 17.58 -9.97
N GLU A 103 3.25 18.07 -8.94
CA GLU A 103 2.82 19.46 -8.79
C GLU A 103 3.10 19.94 -7.37
N PRO A 104 3.16 21.25 -7.13
CA PRO A 104 3.29 21.78 -5.77
C PRO A 104 2.14 21.32 -4.87
N PHE A 105 2.46 20.97 -3.63
CA PHE A 105 1.49 20.56 -2.63
C PHE A 105 1.77 21.29 -1.31
N ALA A 106 0.84 22.15 -0.90
CA ALA A 106 1.07 23.14 0.15
C ALA A 106 2.36 23.93 -0.11
N ASP A 107 3.32 23.91 0.81
CA ASP A 107 4.61 24.60 0.67
C ASP A 107 5.72 23.74 0.04
N LEU A 108 5.39 22.52 -0.40
CA LEU A 108 6.33 21.62 -1.04
C LEU A 108 6.34 21.86 -2.56
N PRO A 109 7.50 22.12 -3.19
CA PRO A 109 7.58 22.31 -4.62
C PRO A 109 7.39 20.99 -5.39
N ALA A 110 7.01 21.09 -6.66
CA ALA A 110 7.05 19.96 -7.58
C ALA A 110 8.46 19.37 -7.65
N GLY A 111 8.55 18.04 -7.81
CA GLY A 111 9.80 17.29 -7.80
C GLY A 111 10.30 16.88 -6.41
N THR A 112 9.62 17.30 -5.33
CA THR A 112 9.97 16.87 -3.97
C THR A 112 9.62 15.40 -3.76
N ASP A 113 10.58 14.60 -3.26
CA ASP A 113 10.31 13.25 -2.76
C ASP A 113 9.61 13.34 -1.40
N ILE A 114 8.38 12.87 -1.31
CA ILE A 114 7.54 12.87 -0.11
C ILE A 114 7.42 11.49 0.55
N SER A 115 8.22 10.49 0.15
CA SER A 115 8.20 9.16 0.78
C SER A 115 8.46 9.20 2.30
N TYR A 116 9.16 10.21 2.79
CA TYR A 116 9.40 10.42 4.22
C TYR A 116 8.16 10.91 4.99
N LEU A 117 7.17 11.48 4.29
CA LEU A 117 5.90 11.92 4.87
C LEU A 117 4.85 10.81 4.87
N LEU A 118 5.08 9.69 4.20
CA LEU A 118 4.14 8.58 4.10
C LEU A 118 4.53 7.51 5.13
N LEU A 119 3.75 7.41 6.20
CA LEU A 119 4.03 6.50 7.32
C LEU A 119 3.17 5.24 7.24
N THR A 120 3.80 4.07 7.32
CA THR A 120 3.10 2.80 7.48
C THR A 120 2.37 2.73 8.83
N PRO A 121 1.45 1.76 9.02
CA PRO A 121 0.87 1.48 10.33
C PRO A 121 1.89 1.22 11.45
N SER A 122 3.05 0.63 11.10
CA SER A 122 4.18 0.42 12.02
C SER A 122 5.00 1.70 12.32
N GLY A 123 4.63 2.83 11.74
CA GLY A 123 5.28 4.13 11.95
C GLY A 123 6.57 4.36 11.15
N GLN A 124 6.98 3.40 10.32
CA GLN A 124 8.10 3.56 9.40
C GLN A 124 7.68 4.40 8.19
N SER A 125 8.58 5.23 7.68
CA SER A 125 8.31 5.90 6.41
C SER A 125 8.50 4.95 5.22
N ILE A 126 7.79 5.18 4.11
CA ILE A 126 8.01 4.43 2.86
C ILE A 126 9.48 4.50 2.43
N ALA A 127 10.13 5.65 2.62
CA ALA A 127 11.53 5.86 2.31
C ALA A 127 12.50 4.94 3.09
N GLN A 128 12.07 4.37 4.22
CA GLN A 128 12.86 3.51 5.10
C GLN A 128 12.61 2.02 4.87
N LEU A 129 11.65 1.64 4.02
CA LEU A 129 11.39 0.24 3.70
C LEU A 129 12.59 -0.32 2.91
N ARG A 130 13.23 -1.35 3.46
CA ARG A 130 14.40 -2.04 2.89
C ARG A 130 14.23 -3.55 2.84
N GLU A 131 13.52 -4.08 3.82
CA GLU A 131 13.25 -5.50 3.99
C GLU A 131 11.76 -5.75 3.76
N PHE A 132 11.45 -6.61 2.79
CA PHE A 132 10.10 -6.98 2.41
C PHE A 132 9.84 -8.46 2.75
N ASN A 133 10.18 -8.84 3.99
CA ASN A 133 10.00 -10.19 4.50
C ASN A 133 8.62 -10.30 5.17
N ARG A 134 7.80 -11.27 4.73
CA ARG A 134 6.42 -11.49 5.24
C ARG A 134 5.55 -10.22 5.16
N VAL A 135 5.63 -9.51 4.05
CA VAL A 135 4.84 -8.29 3.80
C VAL A 135 3.61 -8.59 2.95
N SER A 136 2.57 -7.78 3.15
CA SER A 136 1.42 -7.78 2.24
C SER A 136 1.79 -7.24 0.86
N VAL A 137 1.15 -7.74 -0.19
CA VAL A 137 1.18 -7.14 -1.54
C VAL A 137 0.67 -5.69 -1.55
N TYR A 138 -0.06 -5.31 -0.49
CA TYR A 138 -0.56 -3.97 -0.26
C TYR A 138 0.29 -3.23 0.78
N ILE A 139 0.92 -2.13 0.37
CA ILE A 139 1.65 -1.22 1.25
C ILE A 139 0.76 -0.01 1.51
N GLY A 140 0.14 0.03 2.70
CA GLY A 140 -0.66 1.15 3.17
C GLY A 140 0.18 2.15 3.96
N ALA A 141 -0.06 3.43 3.75
CA ALA A 141 0.55 4.52 4.48
C ALA A 141 -0.44 5.67 4.74
N ARG A 142 -0.20 6.43 5.81
CA ARG A 142 -0.89 7.68 6.11
C ARG A 142 0.03 8.86 5.82
N LEU A 143 -0.56 9.97 5.41
CA LEU A 143 0.17 11.22 5.22
C LEU A 143 0.43 11.87 6.59
N ASN A 144 1.69 11.97 6.99
CA ASN A 144 2.13 12.70 8.17
C ASN A 144 2.47 14.16 7.82
N PHE A 145 1.49 14.84 7.25
CA PHE A 145 1.57 16.23 6.84
C PHE A 145 0.16 16.81 6.82
N ASN A 146 -0.03 18.00 7.39
CA ASN A 146 -1.33 18.66 7.43
C ASN A 146 -1.28 19.93 6.56
N PRO A 147 -1.83 19.91 5.32
CA PRO A 147 -1.87 21.10 4.48
C PRO A 147 -2.77 22.17 5.09
N GLU A 148 -2.42 23.45 4.90
CA GLU A 148 -3.24 24.59 5.36
C GLU A 148 -4.47 24.83 4.49
N LYS A 149 -4.44 24.36 3.23
CA LYS A 149 -5.47 24.60 2.21
C LYS A 149 -5.87 23.30 1.54
N ILE A 150 -7.08 23.30 0.98
CA ILE A 150 -7.56 22.20 0.17
C ILE A 150 -6.65 22.04 -1.05
N SER A 151 -6.11 20.84 -1.25
CA SER A 151 -5.17 20.53 -2.32
C SER A 151 -5.15 19.05 -2.64
N GLN A 152 -4.60 18.67 -3.80
CA GLN A 152 -4.44 17.27 -4.20
C GLN A 152 -2.96 16.90 -4.25
N LEU A 153 -2.65 15.66 -3.89
CA LEU A 153 -1.37 15.05 -4.16
C LEU A 153 -1.39 14.48 -5.58
N ARG A 154 -0.65 15.12 -6.48
CA ARG A 154 -0.28 14.51 -7.76
C ARG A 154 1.12 13.94 -7.62
N THR A 155 1.26 12.64 -7.75
CA THR A 155 2.51 11.94 -7.45
C THR A 155 2.92 10.97 -8.54
N ARG A 156 4.23 10.77 -8.68
CA ARG A 156 4.83 9.63 -9.35
C ARG A 156 5.45 8.71 -8.31
N THR A 157 4.93 7.50 -8.21
CA THR A 157 5.50 6.45 -7.36
C THR A 157 6.49 5.65 -8.17
N PHE A 158 7.72 5.51 -7.66
CA PHE A 158 8.78 4.71 -8.24
C PHE A 158 9.00 3.44 -7.41
N LEU A 159 9.10 2.31 -8.10
CA LEU A 159 9.60 1.06 -7.55
C LEU A 159 10.98 0.80 -8.17
N PHE A 160 12.01 0.75 -7.32
CA PHE A 160 13.37 0.44 -7.72
C PHE A 160 13.68 -1.01 -7.39
N LEU A 161 14.04 -1.79 -8.41
CA LEU A 161 14.42 -3.19 -8.25
C LEU A 161 15.94 -3.31 -8.10
N ARG A 162 16.39 -4.39 -7.45
CA ARG A 162 17.81 -4.65 -7.13
C ARG A 162 18.68 -4.93 -8.35
N ASP A 163 18.06 -5.27 -9.48
CA ASP A 163 18.72 -5.42 -10.78
C ASP A 163 18.98 -4.08 -11.49
N GLY A 164 18.50 -2.96 -10.92
CA GLY A 164 18.59 -1.62 -11.49
C GLY A 164 17.36 -1.19 -12.29
N THR A 165 16.38 -2.08 -12.48
CA THR A 165 15.13 -1.75 -13.15
C THR A 165 14.33 -0.75 -12.32
N ARG A 166 13.69 0.20 -13.01
CA ARG A 166 12.83 1.22 -12.38
C ARG A 166 11.47 1.23 -13.06
N VAL A 167 10.44 0.96 -12.29
CA VAL A 167 9.04 1.05 -12.71
C VAL A 167 8.41 2.25 -12.02
N PHE A 168 7.44 2.90 -12.66
CA PHE A 168 6.71 3.99 -12.04
C PHE A 168 5.23 4.00 -12.40
N LEU A 169 4.43 4.61 -11.53
CA LEU A 169 3.02 4.87 -11.77
C LEU A 169 2.68 6.28 -11.28
N ASP A 170 1.95 7.03 -12.11
CA ASP A 170 1.41 8.33 -11.74
C ASP A 170 0.03 8.17 -11.11
N SER A 171 -0.27 9.01 -10.11
CA SER A 171 -1.55 8.99 -9.41
C SER A 171 -1.95 10.39 -8.94
N THR A 172 -3.26 10.59 -8.79
CA THR A 172 -3.87 11.82 -8.27
C THR A 172 -4.77 11.45 -7.10
N SER A 173 -4.52 12.02 -5.93
CA SER A 173 -5.34 11.80 -4.74
C SER A 173 -6.70 12.51 -4.82
N PRO A 174 -7.67 12.16 -3.96
CA PRO A 174 -8.76 13.07 -3.61
C PRO A 174 -8.23 14.42 -3.13
N PHE A 175 -9.10 15.43 -3.13
CA PHE A 175 -8.84 16.69 -2.45
C PHE A 175 -8.68 16.45 -0.95
N LEU A 176 -7.57 16.90 -0.39
CA LEU A 176 -7.25 16.82 1.03
C LEU A 176 -7.63 18.12 1.69
N LYS A 177 -8.42 18.06 2.75
CA LYS A 177 -8.74 19.24 3.58
C LYS A 177 -8.17 19.11 5.00
N PRO A 178 -7.78 20.24 5.61
CA PRO A 178 -7.44 20.26 7.04
C PRO A 178 -8.60 19.75 7.89
N ARG A 179 -8.31 19.43 9.15
CA ARG A 179 -9.35 19.15 10.16
C ARG A 179 -10.25 20.35 10.39
#